data_AF-A0A3C0HRX1-F1
#
_entry.id   AF-A0A3C0HRX1-F1
#
_cell.length_a   1.000
_cell.length_b   1.000
_cell.length_c   1.000
_cell.angle_alpha   90.00
_cell.angle_beta   90.00
_cell.angle_gamma   90.00
#
_symmetry.space_group_name_H-M   'P 1'
#
loop_
_entity.id
_entity.type
_entity.pdbx_description
1 polymer ?
#
loop_
_entity_poly.entity_id
_entity_poly.type
_entity_poly.pdbx_seq_one_letter_code
_entity_poly.pdbx_strand_id
1 'polypeptide(L)'
;GAAVAQGATCLLFEGGEAYRFDEEAITIGTDGVLRVLHSLGMVDELVPPAPTPRIARSSRWVRAARSGIVDCRLALGADVEKGEEVGVLRDPYGKTLARLKAPATGMLIGKLQHPLVNRGDAILHVAALE
;
A
#
# COMPACT_ATOMS: atom_id res chain seq x y z
N GLY A 1 4.12 12.11 -15.63
CA GLY A 1 3.00 13.03 -15.37
C GLY A 1 3.28 14.38 -15.99
N ALA A 2 2.27 15.25 -16.13
CA ALA A 2 2.41 16.55 -16.80
C ALA A 2 3.53 17.44 -16.21
N ALA A 3 3.69 17.47 -14.87
CA ALA A 3 4.73 18.25 -14.21
C ALA A 3 6.16 17.74 -14.52
N VAL A 4 6.35 16.41 -14.51
CA VAL A 4 7.65 15.79 -14.84
C VAL A 4 8.05 16.09 -16.29
N ALA A 5 7.09 16.13 -17.22
CA ALA A 5 7.35 16.50 -18.61
C ALA A 5 7.84 17.95 -18.78
N GLN A 6 7.63 18.81 -17.78
CA GLN A 6 8.13 20.19 -17.71
C GLN A 6 9.43 20.31 -16.88
N GLY A 7 10.06 19.18 -16.51
CA GLY A 7 11.32 19.16 -15.76
C GLY A 7 11.17 19.24 -14.23
N ALA A 8 9.94 19.22 -13.70
CA ALA A 8 9.74 19.22 -12.25
C ALA A 8 10.02 17.83 -11.63
N THR A 9 10.70 17.81 -10.49
CA THR A 9 10.79 16.62 -9.63
C THR A 9 9.43 16.40 -8.96
N CYS A 10 8.89 15.19 -9.07
CA CYS A 10 7.60 14.84 -8.49
C CYS A 10 7.75 13.67 -7.51
N LEU A 11 7.23 13.86 -6.31
CA LEU A 11 7.04 12.82 -5.31
C LEU A 11 5.55 12.67 -5.06
N LEU A 12 5.03 11.45 -5.16
CA LEU A 12 3.65 11.14 -4.82
C LEU A 12 3.61 10.59 -3.40
N PHE A 13 2.75 11.15 -2.57
CA PHE A 13 2.41 10.63 -1.26
C PHE A 13 1.07 9.91 -1.33
N GLU A 14 1.03 8.68 -0.84
CA GLU A 14 -0.20 7.91 -0.64
C GLU A 14 -0.28 7.57 0.85
N GLY A 15 -1.41 7.88 1.48
CA GLY A 15 -1.62 7.65 2.91
C GLY A 15 -3.11 7.59 3.25
N GLY A 16 -3.42 6.83 4.30
CA GLY A 16 -4.79 6.62 4.78
C GLY A 16 -5.66 5.77 3.85
N GLU A 17 -6.97 5.95 3.97
CA GLU A 17 -7.99 5.26 3.17
C GLU A 17 -9.02 6.22 2.58
N ALA A 18 -9.70 5.78 1.53
CA ALA A 18 -10.69 6.61 0.86
C ALA A 18 -11.86 6.99 1.80
N TYR A 19 -12.35 8.22 1.67
CA TYR A 19 -13.55 8.75 2.34
C TYR A 19 -13.47 8.89 3.87
N ARG A 20 -12.27 8.83 4.47
CA ARG A 20 -12.08 9.01 5.91
C ARG A 20 -10.82 9.84 6.19
N PHE A 21 -10.85 10.58 7.30
CA PHE A 21 -9.64 11.20 7.82
C PHE A 21 -8.82 10.16 8.56
N ASP A 22 -7.52 10.18 8.31
CA ASP A 22 -6.52 9.39 9.00
C ASP A 22 -5.50 10.37 9.58
N GLU A 23 -5.58 10.60 10.89
CA GLU A 23 -4.78 11.61 11.59
C GLU A 23 -3.28 11.33 11.47
N GLU A 24 -2.90 10.04 11.46
CA GLU A 24 -1.52 9.62 11.28
C GLU A 24 -1.03 9.95 9.86
N ALA A 25 -1.81 9.61 8.83
CA ALA A 25 -1.48 9.94 7.46
C ALA A 25 -1.40 11.46 7.22
N ILE A 26 -2.30 12.24 7.83
CA ILE A 26 -2.29 13.71 7.75
C ILE A 26 -1.02 14.27 8.37
N THR A 27 -0.66 13.81 9.57
CA THR A 27 0.55 14.24 10.28
C THR A 27 1.81 13.89 9.47
N ILE A 28 1.94 12.64 9.04
CA ILE A 28 3.08 12.16 8.24
C ILE A 28 3.21 12.96 6.93
N GLY A 29 2.10 13.21 6.25
CA GLY A 29 2.06 13.96 5.00
C GLY A 29 2.48 15.42 5.20
N THR A 30 1.93 16.09 6.22
CA THR A 30 2.22 17.50 6.53
C THR A 30 3.68 17.69 6.91
N ASP A 31 4.19 16.87 7.84
CA ASP A 31 5.60 16.90 8.24
C ASP A 31 6.52 16.58 7.06
N GLY A 32 6.11 15.67 6.17
CA GLY A 32 6.84 15.33 4.95
C GLY A 32 7.01 16.52 4.02
N VAL A 33 5.93 17.27 3.78
CA VAL A 33 5.96 18.49 2.97
C VAL A 33 6.85 19.55 3.61
N LEU A 34 6.72 19.78 4.92
CA LEU A 34 7.55 20.73 5.65
C LEU A 34 9.05 20.38 5.58
N ARG A 35 9.41 19.10 5.72
CA ARG A 35 10.80 18.63 5.52
C ARG A 35 11.32 18.96 4.12
N VAL A 36 10.50 18.75 3.09
CA VAL A 36 10.88 19.06 1.70
C VAL A 36 11.06 20.56 1.52
N LEU A 37 10.10 21.38 1.97
CA LEU A 37 10.18 22.84 1.87
C LEU A 37 11.40 23.40 2.61
N HIS A 38 11.69 22.89 3.81
CA HIS A 38 12.88 23.26 4.57
C HIS A 38 14.16 22.87 3.80
N SER A 39 14.22 21.66 3.23
CA SER A 39 15.39 21.22 2.43
C SER A 39 15.63 22.07 1.17
N LEU A 40 14.58 22.73 0.66
CA LEU A 40 14.63 23.66 -0.47
C LEU A 40 14.89 25.11 -0.03
N GLY A 41 15.03 25.38 1.27
CA GLY A 41 15.25 26.72 1.83
C GLY A 41 14.01 27.63 1.73
N MET A 42 12.81 27.05 1.67
CA MET A 42 11.56 27.81 1.53
C MET A 42 10.91 28.16 2.88
N VAL A 43 11.22 27.42 3.94
CA VAL A 43 10.73 27.63 5.32
C VAL A 43 11.84 27.35 6.32
N ASP A 44 11.78 28.02 7.49
CA ASP A 44 12.72 27.83 8.60
C ASP A 44 12.22 26.79 9.63
N GLU A 45 11.03 26.21 9.43
CA GLU A 45 10.40 25.31 10.38
C GLU A 45 11.14 23.97 10.48
N LEU A 46 11.47 23.58 11.71
CA LEU A 46 12.12 22.31 12.03
C LEU A 46 11.08 21.29 12.50
N VAL A 47 10.71 20.40 11.59
CA VAL A 47 9.89 19.21 11.88
C VAL A 47 10.77 18.00 12.22
N PRO A 48 10.27 17.02 13.00
CA PRO A 48 11.04 15.82 13.36
C PRO A 48 11.61 15.07 12.13
N PRO A 49 12.79 14.44 12.26
CA PRO A 49 13.35 13.63 11.19
C PRO A 49 12.46 12.43 10.88
N ALA A 50 12.37 12.07 9.61
CA ALA A 50 11.66 10.86 9.19
C ALA A 50 12.45 9.59 9.57
N PRO A 51 11.77 8.47 9.86
CA PRO A 51 12.42 7.18 10.01
C PRO A 51 13.07 6.74 8.69
N THR A 52 14.03 5.80 8.79
CA THR A 52 14.69 5.22 7.61
C THR A 52 13.65 4.55 6.70
N PRO A 53 13.54 4.96 5.42
CA PRO A 53 12.56 4.38 4.52
C PRO A 53 12.99 2.98 4.09
N ARG A 54 12.01 2.08 3.89
CA ARG A 54 12.22 0.84 3.14
C ARG A 54 11.98 1.13 1.66
N ILE A 55 12.94 0.75 0.81
CA ILE A 55 12.92 1.07 -0.62
C ILE A 55 12.60 -0.20 -1.41
N ALA A 56 11.47 -0.18 -2.13
CA ALA A 56 11.12 -1.21 -3.09
C ALA A 56 11.28 -0.69 -4.52
N ARG A 57 11.91 -1.48 -5.38
CA ARG A 57 12.06 -1.16 -6.82
C ARG A 57 10.96 -1.76 -7.69
N SER A 58 10.20 -2.70 -7.14
CA SER A 58 9.07 -3.30 -7.82
C SER A 58 7.97 -3.66 -6.81
N SER A 59 6.76 -3.83 -7.31
CA SER A 59 5.63 -4.27 -6.51
C SER A 59 4.68 -5.10 -7.37
N ARG A 60 3.86 -5.93 -6.73
CA ARG A 60 3.00 -6.89 -7.41
C ARG A 60 1.65 -6.98 -6.71
N TRP A 61 0.59 -7.05 -7.50
CA TRP A 61 -0.77 -7.25 -7.00
C TRP A 61 -1.11 -8.73 -6.85
N VAL A 62 -1.66 -9.09 -5.70
CA VAL A 62 -2.46 -10.30 -5.53
C VAL A 62 -3.87 -9.99 -6.02
N ARG A 63 -4.34 -10.76 -7.00
CA ARG A 63 -5.65 -10.54 -7.64
C ARG A 63 -6.62 -11.68 -7.37
N ALA A 64 -7.90 -11.36 -7.37
CA ALA A 64 -8.97 -12.31 -7.22
C ALA A 64 -9.01 -13.29 -8.42
N ALA A 65 -8.73 -14.57 -8.17
CA ALA A 65 -8.84 -15.60 -9.21
C ALA A 65 -10.30 -15.94 -9.56
N ARG A 66 -11.23 -15.68 -8.64
CA ARG A 66 -12.68 -15.93 -8.74
C ARG A 66 -13.43 -14.82 -7.99
N SER A 67 -14.68 -14.58 -8.36
CA SER A 67 -15.57 -13.73 -7.55
C SER A 67 -15.95 -14.44 -6.25
N GLY A 68 -16.06 -13.69 -5.15
CA GLY A 68 -16.37 -14.25 -3.83
C GLY A 68 -16.10 -13.26 -2.70
N ILE A 69 -15.95 -13.80 -1.49
CA ILE A 69 -15.67 -13.05 -0.27
C ILE A 69 -14.22 -13.30 0.13
N VAL A 70 -13.43 -12.23 0.24
CA VAL A 70 -12.04 -12.27 0.70
C VAL A 70 -12.00 -12.33 2.22
N ASP A 71 -11.27 -13.32 2.73
CA ASP A 71 -10.89 -13.48 4.12
C ASP A 71 -9.36 -13.29 4.22
N CYS A 72 -8.92 -12.11 4.66
CA CYS A 72 -7.52 -11.74 4.80
C CYS A 72 -7.29 -10.97 6.11
N ARG A 73 -6.48 -11.57 6.99
CA ARG A 73 -6.17 -11.05 8.33
C ARG A 73 -4.85 -10.29 8.42
N LEU A 74 -4.11 -10.17 7.31
CA LEU A 74 -2.88 -9.39 7.28
C LEU A 74 -3.21 -7.89 7.39
N ALA A 75 -2.35 -7.18 8.12
CA ALA A 75 -2.36 -5.72 8.25
C ALA A 75 -1.38 -5.09 7.25
N LEU A 76 -1.64 -3.83 6.86
CA LEU A 76 -0.66 -3.04 6.11
C LEU A 76 0.64 -2.95 6.91
N GLY A 77 1.77 -2.95 6.21
CA GLY A 77 3.10 -2.99 6.83
C GLY A 77 3.60 -4.38 7.21
N ALA A 78 2.76 -5.43 7.14
CA ALA A 78 3.19 -6.80 7.41
C ALA A 78 4.20 -7.28 6.35
N ASP A 79 5.25 -7.94 6.81
CA ASP A 79 6.17 -8.69 5.95
C ASP A 79 5.53 -10.03 5.53
N VAL A 80 5.80 -10.43 4.29
CA VAL A 80 5.33 -11.68 3.69
C VAL A 80 6.46 -12.35 2.90
N GLU A 81 6.44 -13.67 2.84
CA GLU A 81 7.35 -14.47 2.02
C GLU A 81 6.70 -14.90 0.70
N LYS A 82 7.50 -14.98 -0.38
CA LYS A 82 7.00 -15.49 -1.67
C LYS A 82 6.38 -16.87 -1.50
N GLY A 83 5.11 -16.99 -1.91
CA GLY A 83 4.35 -18.24 -1.84
C GLY A 83 3.57 -18.44 -0.54
N GLU A 84 3.77 -17.59 0.47
CA GLU A 84 2.99 -17.55 1.71
C GLU A 84 1.51 -17.35 1.40
N GLU A 85 0.64 -18.03 2.15
CA GLU A 85 -0.80 -17.80 2.07
C GLU A 85 -1.17 -16.51 2.80
N VAL A 86 -1.62 -15.52 2.02
CA VAL A 86 -1.94 -14.17 2.51
C VAL A 86 -3.44 -13.94 2.66
N GLY A 87 -4.26 -14.96 2.36
CA GLY A 87 -5.71 -14.90 2.49
C GLY A 87 -6.41 -16.00 1.69
N VAL A 88 -7.74 -16.03 1.78
CA VAL A 88 -8.58 -17.04 1.14
C VAL A 88 -9.80 -16.38 0.51
N LEU A 89 -10.20 -16.84 -0.68
CA LEU A 89 -11.50 -16.53 -1.27
C LEU A 89 -12.51 -17.60 -0.88
N ARG A 90 -13.68 -17.18 -0.39
CA ARG A 90 -14.78 -18.05 0.03
C ARG A 90 -16.07 -17.71 -0.72
N ASP A 91 -16.97 -18.68 -0.82
CA ASP A 91 -18.36 -18.43 -1.19
C ASP A 91 -19.20 -18.01 0.04
N PRO A 92 -20.46 -17.58 -0.13
CA PRO A 92 -21.34 -17.21 0.98
C PRO A 92 -21.63 -18.32 2.00
N TYR A 93 -21.35 -19.58 1.65
CA TYR A 93 -21.53 -20.74 2.52
C TYR A 93 -20.22 -21.13 3.24
N GLY A 94 -19.14 -20.35 3.07
CA GLY A 94 -17.85 -20.55 3.72
C GLY A 94 -16.91 -21.51 2.98
N LYS A 95 -17.31 -22.07 1.83
CA LYS A 95 -16.48 -22.98 1.05
C LYS A 95 -15.31 -22.22 0.43
N THR A 96 -14.10 -22.75 0.56
CA THR A 96 -12.91 -22.19 -0.08
C THR A 96 -12.98 -22.32 -1.60
N LEU A 97 -12.91 -21.18 -2.29
CA LEU A 97 -12.86 -21.06 -3.74
C LEU A 97 -11.42 -20.99 -4.27
N ALA A 98 -10.53 -20.30 -3.56
CA ALA A 98 -9.11 -20.19 -3.88
C ALA A 98 -8.30 -19.74 -2.66
N ARG A 99 -7.01 -20.09 -2.62
CA ARG A 99 -6.03 -19.53 -1.67
C ARG A 99 -5.26 -18.42 -2.37
N LEU A 100 -5.06 -17.29 -1.69
CA LEU A 100 -4.29 -16.15 -2.18
C LEU A 100 -2.85 -16.31 -1.70
N LYS A 101 -1.87 -16.16 -2.60
CA LYS A 101 -0.45 -16.31 -2.28
C LYS A 101 0.32 -15.04 -2.56
N ALA A 102 1.30 -14.73 -1.72
CA ALA A 102 2.23 -13.63 -1.94
C ALA A 102 3.09 -13.89 -3.20
N PRO A 103 3.13 -12.96 -4.16
CA PRO A 103 3.85 -13.14 -5.43
C PRO A 103 5.36 -12.88 -5.30
N ALA A 104 5.80 -12.26 -4.20
CA ALA A 104 7.18 -11.90 -3.90
C ALA A 104 7.35 -11.80 -2.37
N THR A 105 8.60 -11.90 -1.90
CA THR A 105 8.95 -11.57 -0.52
C THR A 105 9.01 -10.06 -0.37
N GLY A 106 8.42 -9.52 0.70
CA GLY A 106 8.46 -8.09 0.97
C GLY A 106 7.32 -7.64 1.87
N MET A 107 6.77 -6.45 1.65
CA MET A 107 5.81 -5.83 2.57
C MET A 107 4.46 -5.59 1.90
N LEU A 108 3.38 -5.82 2.63
CA LEU A 108 2.04 -5.41 2.23
C LEU A 108 1.88 -3.89 2.32
N ILE A 109 1.72 -3.22 1.17
CA ILE A 109 1.57 -1.75 1.06
C ILE A 109 0.16 -1.31 0.64
N GLY A 110 -0.71 -2.25 0.25
CA GLY A 110 -2.08 -1.95 -0.13
C GLY A 110 -3.01 -3.12 0.15
N LYS A 111 -4.23 -2.83 0.59
CA LYS A 111 -5.25 -3.83 0.94
C LYS A 111 -6.63 -3.31 0.58
N LEU A 112 -7.40 -4.12 -0.13
CA LEU A 112 -8.82 -3.87 -0.37
C LEU A 112 -9.59 -3.97 0.96
N GLN A 113 -10.39 -2.95 1.26
CA GLN A 113 -11.23 -2.93 2.46
C GLN A 113 -12.59 -3.63 2.27
N HIS A 114 -13.11 -3.66 1.03
CA HIS A 114 -14.38 -4.32 0.75
C HIS A 114 -14.19 -5.83 0.58
N PRO A 115 -14.90 -6.70 1.33
CA PRO A 115 -14.66 -8.13 1.28
C PRO A 115 -15.22 -8.80 0.02
N LEU A 116 -16.29 -8.26 -0.58
CA LEU A 116 -16.84 -8.79 -1.82
C LEU A 116 -15.99 -8.35 -3.01
N VAL A 117 -15.51 -9.31 -3.80
CA VAL A 117 -14.67 -9.08 -4.97
C VAL A 117 -15.18 -9.81 -6.21
N ASN A 118 -14.85 -9.24 -7.36
CA ASN A 118 -14.99 -9.86 -8.66
C ASN A 118 -13.67 -10.45 -9.15
N ARG A 119 -13.75 -11.42 -10.08
CA ARG A 119 -12.55 -11.95 -10.73
C ARG A 119 -11.73 -10.82 -11.37
N GLY A 120 -10.45 -10.75 -11.03
CA GLY A 120 -9.50 -9.76 -11.53
C GLY A 120 -9.25 -8.59 -10.58
N ASP A 121 -10.11 -8.39 -9.58
CA ASP A 121 -9.98 -7.30 -8.61
C ASP A 121 -8.63 -7.40 -7.87
N ALA A 122 -8.05 -6.23 -7.60
CA ALA A 122 -6.84 -6.07 -6.84
C ALA A 122 -7.15 -6.20 -5.35
N ILE A 123 -6.58 -7.20 -4.67
CA ILE A 123 -6.88 -7.50 -3.27
C ILE A 123 -5.77 -7.00 -2.35
N LEU A 124 -4.52 -7.36 -2.66
CA LEU A 124 -3.35 -7.00 -1.85
C LEU A 124 -2.24 -6.49 -2.78
N HIS A 125 -1.52 -5.46 -2.35
CA HIS A 125 -0.35 -4.93 -3.05
C HIS A 125 0.90 -5.19 -2.24
N VAL A 126 1.83 -5.97 -2.80
CA VAL A 126 3.09 -6.32 -2.14
C VAL A 126 4.22 -5.54 -2.78
N ALA A 127 4.93 -4.74 -1.99
CA ALA A 127 6.22 -4.15 -2.35
C ALA A 127 7.30 -5.22 -2.22
N ALA A 128 8.06 -5.48 -3.28
CA ALA A 128 9.14 -6.47 -3.25
C ALA A 128 10.38 -5.83 -2.60
N LEU A 129 10.82 -6.43 -1.50
CA LEU A 129 11.95 -5.97 -0.68
C LEU A 129 12.99 -7.09 -0.71
N GLU A 130 13.57 -7.26 -1.90
CA GLU A 130 14.74 -8.11 -2.13
C GLU A 130 16.02 -7.37 -1.75
#